data_AF-A0A6M0MAK9-F1
#
_entry.id   AF-A0A6M0MAK9-F1
#
_cell.length_a   1.000
_cell.length_b   1.000
_cell.length_c   1.000
_cell.angle_alpha   90.00
_cell.angle_beta   90.00
_cell.angle_gamma   90.00
#
_symmetry.space_group_name_H-M   'P 1'
#
loop_
_entity.id
_entity.type
_entity.pdbx_description
1 polymer ?
#
loop_
_entity_poly.entity_id
_entity_poly.type
_entity_poly.pdbx_seq_one_letter_code
_entity_poly.pdbx_strand_id
1 'polypeptide(L)'
;MMQLNIHDQTLKRIGFINNDLPDALHYFNDNWHRYLAEGTSTFDFSVNKVNPDYALLTLQSYISFTYDSEDYLFNIINIEQDHETMQLQSVNLNIELIKEESGAYSNTKRHSIVWYLKNVAKITDDFVEIGNNPFPLADEDSANPILSFDSSETKLARIISICNSFNAEFQFKTQLKNDGTLQNITIDLYKEGGVGQKRKDVTLYYGKNISGITSKADRTSTFFNATTVTDSNNKYNWLSIEGKHYNSDGQLEFYKEAGSNTAYAPLSRDMFPSQILSTSSDQYTNKNIQTSASSNDDLWDYAVSQFKLYAYPQMTYEVIVSVNAVTSALGNDKKLNIGDTIIVQDSTFDKSDGGLILSARVSEQEISFTNPLNNKITFTNFVRLKSDISADLYGRMKDLVDQNTPYKTEVETTNGLQFKNGKGSTTLTARIYFGSDAIETKADSYSWTKDGTL
;
A
#
# COMPACT_ATOMS: atom_id res chain seq x y z
N MET A 1 -17.31 4.49 -21.11
CA MET A 1 -15.92 3.99 -20.88
C MET A 1 -14.99 5.18 -20.64
N MET A 2 -13.76 4.96 -20.15
CA MET A 2 -12.81 6.05 -19.93
C MET A 2 -12.37 6.65 -21.27
N GLN A 3 -12.39 7.98 -21.40
CA GLN A 3 -11.81 8.68 -22.56
C GLN A 3 -10.32 8.89 -22.35
N LEU A 4 -9.53 8.60 -23.40
CA LEU A 4 -8.09 8.86 -23.42
C LEU A 4 -7.82 10.05 -24.35
N ASN A 5 -7.01 11.01 -23.93
CA ASN A 5 -6.57 12.10 -24.81
C ASN A 5 -5.21 11.74 -25.40
N ILE A 6 -5.00 12.10 -26.67
CA ILE A 6 -3.73 11.92 -27.38
C ILE A 6 -3.04 13.28 -27.48
N HIS A 7 -1.77 13.35 -27.07
CA HIS A 7 -0.95 14.55 -27.15
C HIS A 7 0.23 14.33 -28.09
N ASP A 8 0.67 15.39 -28.77
CA ASP A 8 1.91 15.39 -29.54
C ASP A 8 3.16 15.54 -28.66
N GLN A 9 4.34 15.55 -29.28
CA GLN A 9 5.63 15.76 -28.61
C GLN A 9 5.77 17.09 -27.86
N THR A 10 4.87 18.05 -28.10
CA THR A 10 4.82 19.34 -27.42
C THR A 10 3.76 19.39 -26.31
N LEU A 11 3.18 18.23 -25.97
CA LEU A 11 2.12 18.03 -24.97
C LEU A 11 0.80 18.72 -25.32
N LYS A 12 0.63 19.13 -26.59
CA LYS A 12 -0.65 19.64 -27.08
C LYS A 12 -1.57 18.49 -27.42
N ARG A 13 -2.82 18.58 -26.98
CA ARG A 13 -3.85 17.59 -27.33
C ARG A 13 -4.17 17.67 -28.82
N ILE A 14 -4.02 16.55 -29.52
CA ILE A 14 -4.22 16.41 -30.98
C ILE A 14 -5.36 15.46 -31.34
N GLY A 15 -5.86 14.67 -30.39
CA GLY A 15 -6.94 13.71 -30.62
C GLY A 15 -7.43 13.08 -29.33
N PHE A 16 -8.34 12.13 -29.45
CA PHE A 16 -8.86 11.35 -28.32
C PHE A 16 -9.27 9.94 -28.78
N ILE A 17 -9.35 9.03 -27.81
CA ILE A 17 -9.82 7.66 -27.96
C ILE A 17 -11.04 7.53 -27.05
N ASN A 18 -12.17 7.06 -27.59
CA ASN A 18 -13.41 6.94 -26.82
C ASN A 18 -14.31 5.84 -27.38
N ASN A 19 -14.44 4.75 -26.63
CA ASN A 19 -15.25 3.59 -27.01
C ASN A 19 -16.77 3.85 -27.03
N ASP A 20 -17.24 4.94 -26.42
CA ASP A 20 -18.65 5.30 -26.42
C ASP A 20 -19.05 6.09 -27.69
N LEU A 21 -18.08 6.55 -28.48
CA LEU A 21 -18.30 7.34 -29.71
C LEU A 21 -18.05 6.46 -30.95
N PRO A 22 -19.06 6.18 -31.80
CA PRO A 22 -18.94 5.21 -32.89
C PRO A 22 -17.79 5.45 -33.89
N ASP A 23 -17.51 6.72 -34.22
CA ASP A 23 -16.52 7.10 -35.24
C ASP A 23 -15.12 7.37 -34.65
N ALA A 24 -14.98 7.36 -33.32
CA ALA A 24 -13.71 7.60 -32.65
C ALA A 24 -12.80 6.36 -32.69
N LEU A 25 -11.49 6.54 -32.46
CA LEU A 25 -10.62 5.41 -32.19
C LEU A 25 -11.07 4.73 -30.90
N HIS A 26 -11.11 3.41 -30.90
CA HIS A 26 -11.45 2.58 -29.74
C HIS A 26 -10.21 1.83 -29.24
N TYR A 27 -10.17 1.57 -27.94
CA TYR A 27 -9.14 0.75 -27.30
C TYR A 27 -9.73 -0.50 -26.64
N PHE A 28 -8.90 -1.52 -26.44
CA PHE A 28 -9.25 -2.79 -25.80
C PHE A 28 -8.00 -3.41 -25.18
N ASN A 29 -8.19 -4.51 -24.43
CA ASN A 29 -7.11 -5.19 -23.69
C ASN A 29 -6.30 -4.22 -22.83
N ASP A 30 -6.99 -3.29 -22.17
CA ASP A 30 -6.33 -2.26 -21.37
C ASP A 30 -6.01 -2.73 -19.96
N ASN A 31 -4.87 -2.29 -19.45
CA ASN A 31 -4.44 -2.50 -18.07
C ASN A 31 -3.72 -1.26 -17.53
N TRP A 32 -4.37 -0.55 -16.62
CA TRP A 32 -3.76 0.49 -15.80
C TRP A 32 -3.22 -0.14 -14.51
N HIS A 33 -1.90 -0.28 -14.41
CA HIS A 33 -1.22 -0.87 -13.26
C HIS A 33 -0.56 0.24 -12.43
N ARG A 34 -0.97 0.38 -11.17
CA ARG A 34 -0.49 1.39 -10.23
C ARG A 34 0.41 0.74 -9.19
N TYR A 35 1.51 1.41 -8.83
CA TYR A 35 2.50 0.91 -7.89
C TYR A 35 2.72 1.91 -6.74
N LEU A 36 2.55 1.45 -5.50
CA LEU A 36 2.74 2.27 -4.31
C LEU A 36 4.22 2.60 -4.08
N ALA A 37 5.12 1.63 -4.25
CA ALA A 37 6.53 1.77 -3.90
C ALA A 37 7.28 2.75 -4.83
N GLU A 38 6.92 2.74 -6.11
CA GLU A 38 7.49 3.62 -7.13
C GLU A 38 6.71 4.94 -7.27
N GLY A 39 5.55 5.06 -6.63
CA GLY A 39 4.72 6.25 -6.67
C GLY A 39 4.18 6.61 -8.06
N THR A 40 4.11 5.64 -8.99
CA THR A 40 3.77 5.83 -10.41
C THR A 40 2.89 4.68 -10.94
N SER A 41 2.61 4.66 -12.25
CA SER A 41 1.76 3.66 -12.90
C SER A 41 2.12 3.44 -14.38
N THR A 42 1.73 2.31 -14.95
CA THR A 42 1.74 2.03 -16.39
C THR A 42 0.32 1.92 -16.94
N PHE A 43 0.14 2.22 -18.22
CA PHE A 43 -1.14 2.01 -18.91
C PHE A 43 -0.89 1.35 -20.26
N ASP A 44 -1.18 0.07 -20.33
CA ASP A 44 -1.00 -0.72 -21.54
C ASP A 44 -2.36 -0.93 -22.19
N PHE A 45 -2.47 -0.79 -23.51
CA PHE A 45 -3.72 -0.99 -24.25
C PHE A 45 -3.48 -1.31 -25.72
N SER A 46 -4.51 -1.81 -26.39
CA SER A 46 -4.50 -2.09 -27.83
C SER A 46 -5.53 -1.23 -28.56
N VAL A 47 -5.27 -0.90 -29.82
CA VAL A 47 -6.21 -0.24 -30.73
C VAL A 47 -6.31 -0.99 -32.06
N ASN A 48 -7.43 -0.80 -32.77
CA ASN A 48 -7.63 -1.37 -34.10
C ASN A 48 -7.23 -0.36 -35.20
N LYS A 49 -6.50 -0.83 -36.22
CA LYS A 49 -5.96 0.01 -37.30
C LYS A 49 -6.95 0.34 -38.41
N VAL A 50 -8.19 -0.16 -38.33
CA VAL A 50 -9.30 0.21 -39.24
C VAL A 50 -9.63 1.70 -39.12
N ASN A 51 -9.53 2.27 -37.91
CA ASN A 51 -9.70 3.71 -37.73
C ASN A 51 -8.35 4.42 -37.93
N PRO A 52 -8.22 5.33 -38.93
CA PRO A 52 -6.93 5.95 -39.29
C PRO A 52 -6.29 6.79 -38.18
N ASP A 53 -7.05 7.19 -37.16
CA ASP A 53 -6.53 7.95 -36.02
C ASP A 53 -5.51 7.16 -35.19
N TYR A 54 -5.40 5.83 -35.39
CA TYR A 54 -4.30 5.03 -34.83
C TYR A 54 -2.92 5.64 -35.17
N ALA A 55 -2.80 6.32 -36.32
CA ALA A 55 -1.55 6.95 -36.76
C ALA A 55 -1.11 8.15 -35.89
N LEU A 56 -2.01 8.69 -35.06
CA LEU A 56 -1.65 9.70 -34.06
C LEU A 56 -0.84 9.11 -32.90
N LEU A 57 -0.85 7.79 -32.74
CA LEU A 57 -0.14 7.07 -31.69
C LEU A 57 1.26 6.69 -32.16
N THR A 58 2.25 7.41 -31.63
CA THR A 58 3.67 7.20 -31.94
C THR A 58 4.47 7.17 -30.65
N LEU A 59 5.75 6.77 -30.73
CA LEU A 59 6.68 6.87 -29.60
C LEU A 59 6.97 8.33 -29.17
N GLN A 60 6.49 9.33 -29.92
CA GLN A 60 6.58 10.74 -29.57
C GLN A 60 5.27 11.27 -28.96
N SER A 61 4.23 10.45 -28.91
CA SER A 61 2.91 10.83 -28.43
C SER A 61 2.76 10.49 -26.94
N TYR A 62 1.85 11.20 -26.28
CA TYR A 62 1.49 10.95 -24.88
C TYR A 62 0.00 10.66 -24.77
N ILE A 63 -0.36 9.91 -23.74
CA ILE A 63 -1.76 9.59 -23.42
C ILE A 63 -2.12 10.20 -22.08
N SER A 64 -3.28 10.84 -21.95
CA SER A 64 -3.78 11.27 -20.65
C SER A 64 -5.22 10.87 -20.40
N PHE A 65 -5.56 10.72 -19.12
CA PHE A 65 -6.93 10.60 -18.65
C PHE A 65 -7.03 11.12 -17.21
N THR A 66 -8.25 11.44 -16.80
CA THR A 66 -8.55 11.84 -15.42
C THR A 66 -9.29 10.70 -14.72
N TYR A 67 -8.82 10.27 -13.56
CA TYR A 67 -9.47 9.25 -12.75
C TYR A 67 -9.57 9.73 -11.30
N ASP A 68 -10.78 9.70 -10.73
CA ASP A 68 -11.05 10.15 -9.37
C ASP A 68 -10.51 11.56 -9.07
N SER A 69 -10.74 12.48 -10.03
CA SER A 69 -10.28 13.88 -9.98
C SER A 69 -8.76 14.10 -10.02
N GLU A 70 -7.98 13.07 -10.31
CA GLU A 70 -6.53 13.17 -10.51
C GLU A 70 -6.19 12.93 -11.99
N ASP A 71 -5.29 13.74 -12.53
CA ASP A 71 -4.82 13.59 -13.91
C ASP A 71 -3.63 12.65 -13.99
N TYR A 72 -3.55 11.93 -15.11
CA TYR A 72 -2.46 11.02 -15.43
C TYR A 72 -1.96 11.30 -16.84
N LEU A 73 -0.64 11.27 -17.05
CA LEU A 73 -0.01 11.51 -18.35
C LEU A 73 1.09 10.47 -18.60
N PHE A 74 0.88 9.64 -19.61
CA PHE A 74 1.72 8.51 -19.94
C PHE A 74 2.55 8.76 -21.19
N ASN A 75 3.84 8.45 -21.08
CA ASN A 75 4.78 8.36 -22.20
C ASN A 75 4.61 7.00 -22.88
N ILE A 76 4.39 6.96 -24.20
CA ILE A 76 4.40 5.69 -24.95
C ILE A 76 5.85 5.25 -25.12
N ILE A 77 6.21 4.13 -24.51
CA ILE A 77 7.60 3.63 -24.48
C ILE A 77 7.82 2.42 -25.40
N ASN A 78 6.74 1.73 -25.78
CA ASN A 78 6.81 0.62 -26.71
C ASN A 78 5.54 0.55 -27.57
N ILE A 79 5.71 0.12 -28.82
CA ILE A 79 4.64 -0.16 -29.76
C ILE A 79 4.93 -1.49 -30.45
N GLU A 80 4.02 -2.44 -30.32
CA GLU A 80 4.02 -3.69 -31.08
C GLU A 80 2.78 -3.72 -31.97
N GLN A 81 2.91 -4.08 -33.25
CA GLN A 81 1.79 -4.01 -34.19
C GLN A 81 1.87 -5.05 -35.30
N ASP A 82 0.69 -5.44 -35.80
CA ASP A 82 0.52 -6.24 -36.99
C ASP A 82 -0.31 -5.48 -38.06
N HIS A 83 -0.97 -6.20 -38.96
CA HIS A 83 -1.80 -5.59 -40.00
C HIS A 83 -3.11 -5.00 -39.44
N GLU A 84 -3.65 -5.55 -38.36
CA GLU A 84 -4.98 -5.26 -37.84
C GLU A 84 -4.95 -4.43 -36.56
N THR A 85 -3.94 -4.61 -35.73
CA THR A 85 -3.89 -4.06 -34.37
C THR A 85 -2.55 -3.41 -34.03
N MET A 86 -2.58 -2.52 -33.04
CA MET A 86 -1.42 -1.89 -32.43
C MET A 86 -1.56 -1.96 -30.91
N GLN A 87 -0.57 -2.55 -30.25
CA GLN A 87 -0.43 -2.59 -28.79
C GLN A 87 0.55 -1.52 -28.36
N LEU A 88 0.20 -0.84 -27.26
CA LEU A 88 0.96 0.26 -26.69
C LEU A 88 1.28 -0.07 -25.24
N GLN A 89 2.52 0.20 -24.87
CA GLN A 89 2.93 0.20 -23.47
C GLN A 89 3.35 1.61 -23.09
N SER A 90 2.84 2.09 -21.97
CA SER A 90 3.05 3.48 -21.57
C SER A 90 3.27 3.62 -20.07
N VAL A 91 4.02 4.65 -19.67
CA VAL A 91 4.41 4.88 -18.28
C VAL A 91 4.12 6.31 -17.84
N ASN A 92 3.51 6.46 -16.66
CA ASN A 92 3.17 7.73 -16.02
C ASN A 92 4.38 8.33 -15.29
N LEU A 93 5.51 8.38 -16.00
CA LEU A 93 6.74 8.95 -15.49
C LEU A 93 7.61 9.41 -16.66
N ASN A 94 8.43 10.42 -16.41
CA ASN A 94 9.46 10.82 -17.34
C ASN A 94 10.50 9.70 -17.49
N ILE A 95 10.90 9.39 -18.73
CA ILE A 95 11.89 8.34 -19.05
C ILE A 95 13.24 8.64 -18.38
N GLU A 96 13.63 9.90 -18.19
CA GLU A 96 14.84 10.29 -17.47
C GLU A 96 14.84 9.77 -16.03
N LEU A 97 13.69 9.81 -15.34
CA LEU A 97 13.60 9.26 -13.99
C LEU A 97 13.82 7.75 -13.96
N ILE A 98 13.35 7.05 -15.00
CA ILE A 98 13.45 5.59 -15.12
C ILE A 98 14.84 5.16 -15.58
N LYS A 99 15.49 5.93 -16.46
CA LYS A 99 16.67 5.49 -17.22
C LYS A 99 17.96 6.23 -16.89
N GLU A 100 17.89 7.50 -16.49
CA GLU A 100 19.10 8.27 -16.16
C GLU A 100 19.64 7.82 -14.81
N GLU A 101 20.95 7.62 -14.75
CA GLU A 101 21.62 7.19 -13.53
C GLU A 101 22.16 8.37 -12.72
N SER A 102 22.01 8.27 -11.41
CA SER A 102 22.73 9.06 -10.42
C SER A 102 23.90 8.23 -9.89
N GLY A 103 25.11 8.75 -10.09
CA GLY A 103 26.33 8.10 -9.62
C GLY A 103 26.41 7.97 -8.09
N ALA A 104 27.49 7.33 -7.63
CA ALA A 104 27.80 7.24 -6.21
C ALA A 104 27.91 8.64 -5.58
N TYR A 105 27.50 8.74 -4.32
CA TYR A 105 27.50 9.98 -3.55
C TYR A 105 27.92 9.71 -2.12
N SER A 106 28.91 10.45 -1.61
CA SER A 106 29.36 10.35 -0.23
C SER A 106 29.15 11.68 0.49
N ASN A 107 28.71 11.60 1.74
CA ASN A 107 28.37 12.76 2.54
C ASN A 107 28.55 12.49 4.03
N THR A 108 28.88 13.54 4.76
CA THR A 108 29.08 13.54 6.21
C THR A 108 28.16 14.52 6.94
N LYS A 109 27.32 15.26 6.21
CA LYS A 109 26.41 16.29 6.72
C LYS A 109 24.96 15.85 6.65
N ARG A 110 24.10 16.45 7.48
CA ARG A 110 22.66 16.20 7.38
C ARG A 110 22.04 17.20 6.43
N HIS A 111 21.19 16.70 5.55
CA HIS A 111 20.44 17.52 4.61
C HIS A 111 18.96 17.18 4.69
N SER A 112 18.11 18.14 4.37
CA SER A 112 16.67 17.88 4.23
C SER A 112 16.39 16.88 3.11
N ILE A 113 15.23 16.20 3.17
CA ILE A 113 14.81 15.30 2.10
C ILE A 113 14.76 16.02 0.74
N VAL A 114 14.26 17.26 0.72
CA VAL A 114 14.19 18.10 -0.48
C VAL A 114 15.59 18.37 -1.03
N TRP A 115 16.56 18.66 -0.16
CA TRP A 115 17.94 18.85 -0.60
C TRP A 115 18.52 17.59 -1.23
N TYR A 116 18.31 16.41 -0.63
CA TYR A 116 18.76 15.15 -1.22
C TYR A 116 18.08 14.86 -2.56
N LEU A 117 16.77 15.10 -2.69
CA LEU A 117 16.06 14.94 -3.97
C LEU A 117 16.64 15.86 -5.04
N LYS A 118 16.86 17.14 -4.73
CA LYS A 118 17.39 18.11 -5.71
C LYS A 118 18.86 17.89 -6.06
N ASN A 119 19.71 17.57 -5.09
CA ASN A 119 21.17 17.55 -5.28
C ASN A 119 21.74 16.15 -5.53
N VAL A 120 21.12 15.11 -4.98
CA VAL A 120 21.63 13.72 -5.05
C VAL A 120 20.83 12.88 -6.04
N ALA A 121 19.49 12.97 -6.03
CA ALA A 121 18.66 12.39 -7.09
C ALA A 121 18.57 13.29 -8.34
N LYS A 122 19.12 14.51 -8.27
CA LYS A 122 19.18 15.49 -9.37
C LYS A 122 17.80 15.79 -9.96
N ILE A 123 16.80 15.94 -9.10
CA ILE A 123 15.48 16.43 -9.48
C ILE A 123 15.56 17.93 -9.71
N THR A 124 15.12 18.39 -10.88
CA THR A 124 15.07 19.80 -11.23
C THR A 124 13.63 20.24 -11.42
N ASP A 125 13.35 21.48 -11.03
CA ASP A 125 12.01 22.07 -11.11
C ASP A 125 11.53 22.24 -12.57
N ASP A 126 12.44 22.17 -13.55
CA ASP A 126 12.10 22.19 -14.99
C ASP A 126 11.33 20.93 -15.45
N PHE A 127 11.45 19.83 -14.71
CA PHE A 127 10.82 18.55 -15.07
C PHE A 127 9.84 18.06 -14.00
N VAL A 128 10.23 18.14 -12.73
CA VAL A 128 9.43 17.69 -11.60
C VAL A 128 9.67 18.60 -10.39
N GLU A 129 8.60 19.22 -9.93
CA GLU A 129 8.62 20.10 -8.76
C GLU A 129 8.46 19.29 -7.46
N ILE A 130 8.87 19.87 -6.34
CA ILE A 130 8.50 19.35 -5.02
C ILE A 130 7.12 19.91 -4.67
N GLY A 131 6.14 19.02 -4.48
CA GLY A 131 4.78 19.39 -4.09
C GLY A 131 4.59 19.37 -2.58
N ASN A 132 3.64 18.56 -2.10
CA ASN A 132 3.39 18.38 -0.67
C ASN A 132 4.67 17.90 0.06
N ASN A 133 5.01 18.52 1.19
CA ASN A 133 6.16 18.11 1.98
C ASN A 133 5.91 18.29 3.50
N PRO A 134 5.72 17.19 4.26
CA PRO A 134 5.58 17.24 5.71
C PRO A 134 6.92 17.12 6.47
N PHE A 135 8.07 17.19 5.78
CA PHE A 135 9.41 17.06 6.37
C PHE A 135 10.12 18.41 6.51
N PRO A 136 11.00 18.56 7.52
CA PRO A 136 11.79 19.78 7.70
C PRO A 136 12.61 20.13 6.45
N LEU A 137 12.64 21.42 6.11
CA LEU A 137 13.48 21.96 5.03
C LEU A 137 14.86 22.39 5.52
N ALA A 138 15.07 22.48 6.83
CA ALA A 138 16.35 22.88 7.40
C ALA A 138 17.37 21.75 7.23
N ASP A 139 18.51 22.09 6.64
CA ASP A 139 19.70 21.25 6.72
C ASP A 139 20.25 21.24 8.16
N GLU A 140 21.06 20.24 8.49
CA GLU A 140 21.65 20.04 9.82
C GLU A 140 20.63 19.85 10.98
N ASP A 141 19.35 19.65 10.68
CA ASP A 141 18.35 19.15 11.64
C ASP A 141 18.72 17.73 12.08
N SER A 142 18.75 17.47 13.40
CA SER A 142 19.12 16.18 13.97
C SER A 142 18.19 15.04 13.57
N ALA A 143 16.95 15.33 13.17
CA ALA A 143 16.01 14.32 12.66
C ALA A 143 16.34 13.85 11.23
N ASN A 144 17.14 14.60 10.48
CA ASN A 144 17.49 14.24 9.10
C ASN A 144 18.65 13.22 9.08
N PRO A 145 18.56 12.12 8.32
CA PRO A 145 19.65 11.16 8.18
C PRO A 145 20.83 11.72 7.36
N ILE A 146 22.01 11.13 7.60
CA ILE A 146 23.19 11.30 6.75
C ILE A 146 23.18 10.15 5.74
N LEU A 147 22.99 10.46 4.46
CA LEU A 147 22.88 9.46 3.40
C LEU A 147 24.13 9.44 2.53
N SER A 148 24.59 8.24 2.21
CA SER A 148 25.61 7.97 1.20
C SER A 148 25.16 6.78 0.35
N PHE A 149 25.59 6.77 -0.91
CA PHE A 149 25.22 5.79 -1.92
C PHE A 149 26.49 5.31 -2.61
N ASP A 150 26.81 4.02 -2.45
CA ASP A 150 28.11 3.47 -2.84
C ASP A 150 28.19 3.08 -4.33
N SER A 151 27.06 3.14 -5.05
CA SER A 151 26.97 2.75 -6.45
C SER A 151 26.05 3.65 -7.27
N SER A 152 26.14 3.50 -8.59
CA SER A 152 25.23 4.15 -9.54
C SER A 152 23.88 3.44 -9.52
N GLU A 153 22.79 4.20 -9.53
CA GLU A 153 21.42 3.68 -9.66
C GLU A 153 20.56 4.68 -10.44
N THR A 154 19.40 4.24 -10.93
CA THR A 154 18.48 5.15 -11.64
C THR A 154 18.00 6.27 -10.71
N LYS A 155 17.63 7.43 -11.28
CA LYS A 155 17.08 8.53 -10.48
C LYS A 155 15.87 8.09 -9.66
N LEU A 156 14.96 7.28 -10.21
CA LEU A 156 13.82 6.72 -9.48
C LEU A 156 14.28 5.83 -8.31
N ALA A 157 15.24 4.93 -8.51
CA ALA A 157 15.79 4.11 -7.43
C ALA A 157 16.42 4.97 -6.34
N ARG A 158 17.16 6.02 -6.71
CA ARG A 158 17.73 7.01 -5.76
C ARG A 158 16.64 7.73 -4.97
N ILE A 159 15.54 8.15 -5.61
CA ILE A 159 14.39 8.78 -4.93
C ILE A 159 13.78 7.81 -3.92
N ILE A 160 13.52 6.56 -4.31
CA ILE A 160 12.97 5.53 -3.43
C ILE A 160 13.88 5.33 -2.22
N SER A 161 15.18 5.15 -2.44
CA SER A 161 16.16 4.96 -1.37
C SER A 161 16.24 6.16 -0.42
N ILE A 162 16.19 7.39 -0.95
CA ILE A 162 16.11 8.62 -0.14
C ILE A 162 14.83 8.61 0.70
N CYS A 163 13.66 8.45 0.07
CA CYS A 163 12.38 8.51 0.78
C CYS A 163 12.30 7.44 1.88
N ASN A 164 12.70 6.20 1.58
CA ASN A 164 12.74 5.11 2.56
C ASN A 164 13.63 5.45 3.76
N SER A 165 14.78 6.09 3.54
CA SER A 165 15.70 6.48 4.63
C SER A 165 15.14 7.57 5.55
N PHE A 166 14.14 8.31 5.07
CA PHE A 166 13.41 9.33 5.84
C PHE A 166 12.08 8.79 6.41
N ASN A 167 11.78 7.50 6.26
CA ASN A 167 10.45 6.92 6.51
C ASN A 167 9.34 7.72 5.80
N ALA A 168 9.65 8.17 4.59
CA ALA A 168 8.77 8.92 3.72
C ALA A 168 8.18 8.02 2.66
N GLU A 169 6.92 8.29 2.34
CA GLU A 169 6.27 7.83 1.12
C GLU A 169 6.20 8.97 0.14
N PHE A 170 5.99 8.65 -1.13
CA PHE A 170 5.83 9.67 -2.15
C PHE A 170 4.88 9.21 -3.25
N GLN A 171 4.35 10.18 -4.00
CA GLN A 171 3.62 9.96 -5.23
C GLN A 171 3.99 11.02 -6.25
N PHE A 172 4.07 10.61 -7.52
CA PHE A 172 4.09 11.56 -8.62
C PHE A 172 2.66 11.99 -8.93
N LYS A 173 2.42 13.30 -8.94
CA LYS A 173 1.13 13.88 -9.36
C LYS A 173 1.30 14.71 -10.61
N THR A 174 0.44 14.44 -11.59
CA THR A 174 0.31 15.23 -12.81
C THR A 174 -0.83 16.21 -12.64
N GLN A 175 -0.62 17.45 -13.09
CA GLN A 175 -1.69 18.44 -13.21
C GLN A 175 -1.77 18.86 -14.67
N LEU A 176 -2.95 18.75 -15.27
CA LEU A 176 -3.22 19.26 -16.60
C LEU A 176 -4.03 20.56 -16.51
N LYS A 177 -3.84 21.43 -17.50
CA LYS A 177 -4.70 22.61 -17.67
C LYS A 177 -6.05 22.18 -18.26
N ASN A 178 -7.03 23.08 -18.21
CA ASN A 178 -8.36 22.84 -18.80
C ASN A 178 -8.33 22.50 -20.31
N ASP A 179 -7.28 22.92 -21.04
CA ASP A 179 -7.09 22.60 -22.45
C ASP A 179 -6.42 21.23 -22.68
N GLY A 180 -6.06 20.52 -21.61
CA GLY A 180 -5.37 19.23 -21.60
C GLY A 180 -3.86 19.34 -21.66
N THR A 181 -3.27 20.53 -21.80
CA THR A 181 -1.80 20.66 -21.81
C THR A 181 -1.23 20.45 -20.41
N LEU A 182 -0.01 19.92 -20.32
CA LEU A 182 0.68 19.74 -19.03
C LEU A 182 0.86 21.09 -18.33
N GLN A 183 0.49 21.15 -17.05
CA GLN A 183 0.79 22.27 -16.17
C GLN A 183 2.10 22.02 -15.44
N ASN A 184 2.17 20.96 -14.63
CA ASN A 184 3.37 20.51 -13.96
C ASN A 184 3.26 19.04 -13.56
N ILE A 185 4.38 18.49 -13.09
CA ILE A 185 4.46 17.21 -12.40
C ILE A 185 5.13 17.48 -11.06
N THR A 186 4.61 16.91 -9.98
CA THR A 186 5.15 17.08 -8.63
C THR A 186 5.52 15.73 -8.03
N ILE A 187 6.55 15.71 -7.18
CA ILE A 187 6.74 14.66 -6.16
C ILE A 187 6.10 15.17 -4.88
N ASP A 188 4.97 14.57 -4.52
CA ASP A 188 4.34 14.78 -3.22
C ASP A 188 4.90 13.79 -2.22
N LEU A 189 5.37 14.28 -1.08
CA LEU A 189 5.93 13.50 0.02
C LEU A 189 4.90 13.32 1.13
N TYR A 190 4.92 12.18 1.80
CA TYR A 190 4.03 11.83 2.90
C TYR A 190 4.83 11.14 4.01
N LYS A 191 4.34 11.22 5.25
CA LYS A 191 4.83 10.34 6.32
C LYS A 191 4.41 8.90 6.03
N GLU A 192 5.09 7.93 6.63
CA GLU A 192 4.71 6.52 6.56
C GLU A 192 3.20 6.30 6.84
N GLY A 193 2.54 5.56 5.96
CA GLY A 193 1.10 5.33 5.96
C GLY A 193 0.27 6.51 5.44
N GLY A 194 0.90 7.55 4.88
CA GLY A 194 0.25 8.79 4.45
C GLY A 194 -0.27 8.77 3.02
N VAL A 195 0.20 7.84 2.18
CA VAL A 195 -0.44 7.54 0.90
C VAL A 195 -1.62 6.60 1.13
N GLY A 196 -2.83 7.06 0.81
CA GLY A 196 -4.08 6.34 1.08
C GLY A 196 -4.59 6.55 2.52
N GLN A 197 -5.59 5.75 2.93
CA GLN A 197 -6.24 5.90 4.23
C GLN A 197 -6.47 4.57 4.95
N LYS A 198 -6.65 4.64 6.28
CA LYS A 198 -7.05 3.48 7.09
C LYS A 198 -8.55 3.23 6.91
N ARG A 199 -8.89 2.21 6.14
CA ARG A 199 -10.25 1.80 5.78
C ARG A 199 -10.84 0.87 6.82
N LYS A 200 -11.19 1.44 7.98
CA LYS A 200 -11.84 0.71 9.09
C LYS A 200 -13.24 0.19 8.73
N ASP A 201 -13.85 0.73 7.68
CA ASP A 201 -15.13 0.29 7.12
C ASP A 201 -15.01 -0.98 6.28
N VAL A 202 -13.81 -1.56 6.16
CA VAL A 202 -13.51 -2.66 5.23
C VAL A 202 -12.78 -3.79 5.93
N THR A 203 -13.37 -4.99 5.88
CA THR A 203 -12.71 -6.23 6.26
C THR A 203 -12.94 -7.26 5.17
N LEU A 204 -11.85 -7.87 4.68
CA LEU A 204 -11.93 -8.95 3.71
C LEU A 204 -11.74 -10.29 4.40
N TYR A 205 -12.55 -11.28 4.03
CA TYR A 205 -12.54 -12.61 4.63
C TYR A 205 -12.07 -13.66 3.62
N TYR A 206 -11.17 -14.53 4.05
CA TYR A 206 -10.84 -15.75 3.30
C TYR A 206 -12.08 -16.62 3.11
N GLY A 207 -12.23 -17.21 1.91
CA GLY A 207 -13.40 -18.01 1.54
C GLY A 207 -14.66 -17.18 1.22
N LYS A 208 -14.59 -15.84 1.32
CA LYS A 208 -15.64 -14.92 0.85
C LYS A 208 -15.11 -14.01 -0.26
N ASN A 209 -14.22 -13.09 0.10
CA ASN A 209 -13.69 -12.05 -0.79
C ASN A 209 -12.28 -12.37 -1.27
N ILE A 210 -11.58 -13.25 -0.55
CA ILE A 210 -10.21 -13.65 -0.83
C ILE A 210 -10.20 -15.16 -1.11
N SER A 211 -9.55 -15.55 -2.21
CA SER A 211 -9.39 -16.95 -2.62
C SER A 211 -8.13 -17.61 -2.06
N GLY A 212 -7.13 -16.83 -1.68
CA GLY A 212 -5.82 -17.32 -1.24
C GLY A 212 -5.03 -16.25 -0.49
N ILE A 213 -4.25 -16.70 0.49
CA ILE A 213 -3.20 -15.92 1.14
C ILE A 213 -1.90 -16.70 0.96
N THR A 214 -0.91 -16.09 0.33
CA THR A 214 0.43 -16.66 0.26
C THR A 214 1.26 -16.05 1.38
N SER A 215 1.91 -16.87 2.21
CA SER A 215 2.90 -16.39 3.18
C SER A 215 4.30 -16.86 2.79
N LYS A 216 5.26 -15.95 2.79
CA LYS A 216 6.69 -16.26 2.64
C LYS A 216 7.41 -15.87 3.93
N ALA A 217 8.17 -16.82 4.47
CA ALA A 217 9.11 -16.59 5.55
C ALA A 217 10.52 -16.53 4.96
N ASP A 218 11.21 -15.40 5.10
CA ASP A 218 12.59 -15.24 4.63
C ASP A 218 13.54 -14.96 5.80
N ARG A 219 14.59 -15.76 5.91
CA ARG A 219 15.69 -15.59 6.89
C ARG A 219 17.05 -15.40 6.20
N THR A 220 17.05 -15.26 4.87
CA THR A 220 18.27 -15.08 4.07
C THR A 220 18.66 -13.61 3.94
N SER A 221 17.68 -12.71 4.05
CA SER A 221 17.87 -11.26 4.10
C SER A 221 18.44 -10.82 5.46
N THR A 222 19.77 -10.70 5.52
CA THR A 222 20.54 -10.12 6.65
C THR A 222 20.01 -10.45 8.06
N PHE A 223 19.75 -11.72 8.35
CA PHE A 223 19.35 -12.18 9.68
C PHE A 223 20.45 -11.90 10.72
N PHE A 224 20.07 -11.35 11.87
CA PHE A 224 20.95 -11.25 13.03
C PHE A 224 20.16 -11.20 14.34
N ASN A 225 20.70 -11.82 15.38
CA ASN A 225 20.12 -11.87 16.72
C ASN A 225 21.08 -11.40 17.81
N ALA A 226 22.20 -10.79 17.40
CA ALA A 226 23.05 -9.95 18.23
C ALA A 226 23.51 -8.73 17.43
N THR A 227 23.70 -7.59 18.12
CA THR A 227 24.18 -6.37 17.47
C THR A 227 24.96 -5.46 18.39
N THR A 228 25.86 -4.68 17.80
CA THR A 228 26.43 -3.46 18.38
C THR A 228 25.91 -2.29 17.58
N VAL A 229 25.40 -1.25 18.25
CA VAL A 229 24.98 -0.01 17.60
C VAL A 229 26.07 1.03 17.76
N THR A 230 26.50 1.62 16.66
CA THR A 230 27.39 2.78 16.67
C THR A 230 26.60 4.05 16.39
N ASP A 231 26.76 5.08 17.22
CA ASP A 231 26.31 6.42 16.87
C ASP A 231 27.26 7.02 15.83
N SER A 232 26.75 7.32 14.64
CA SER A 232 27.53 7.92 13.56
C SER A 232 28.12 9.28 13.95
N ASN A 233 27.51 9.96 14.92
CA ASN A 233 28.00 11.25 15.43
C ASN A 233 29.05 11.12 16.54
N ASN A 234 29.33 9.90 17.02
CA ASN A 234 30.19 9.62 18.18
C ASN A 234 29.82 10.43 19.43
N LYS A 235 28.55 10.82 19.59
CA LYS A 235 28.06 11.63 20.72
C LYS A 235 27.55 10.75 21.86
N TYR A 236 26.92 9.63 21.51
CA TYR A 236 26.29 8.71 22.44
C TYR A 236 27.06 7.40 22.53
N ASN A 237 27.27 6.91 23.76
CA ASN A 237 28.11 5.76 24.01
C ASN A 237 27.26 4.51 24.25
N TRP A 238 27.22 3.63 23.26
CA TRP A 238 26.53 2.35 23.33
C TRP A 238 26.94 1.50 24.55
N LEU A 239 28.22 1.53 24.95
CA LEU A 239 28.71 0.74 26.08
C LEU A 239 28.00 1.08 27.40
N SER A 240 27.60 2.35 27.56
CA SER A 240 26.90 2.83 28.77
C SER A 240 25.39 2.58 28.78
N ILE A 241 24.80 2.12 27.68
CA ILE A 241 23.35 1.92 27.56
C ILE A 241 22.97 0.55 28.13
N GLU A 242 21.87 0.47 28.84
CA GLU A 242 21.20 -0.79 29.16
C GLU A 242 19.76 -0.74 28.69
N GLY A 243 19.20 -1.89 28.36
CA GLY A 243 17.85 -1.95 27.82
C GLY A 243 17.27 -3.34 27.92
N LYS A 244 15.98 -3.41 28.18
CA LYS A 244 15.19 -4.65 28.12
C LYS A 244 13.89 -4.35 27.37
N HIS A 245 13.60 -5.18 26.39
CA HIS A 245 12.33 -5.17 25.67
C HIS A 245 11.64 -6.50 25.90
N TYR A 246 10.39 -6.44 26.33
CA TYR A 246 9.56 -7.62 26.55
C TYR A 246 8.55 -7.72 25.41
N ASN A 247 8.34 -8.94 24.91
CA ASN A 247 7.25 -9.18 23.95
C ASN A 247 5.89 -9.08 24.66
N SER A 248 4.79 -9.14 23.91
CA SER A 248 3.44 -9.05 24.47
C SER A 248 3.08 -10.17 25.45
N ASP A 249 3.85 -11.27 25.46
CA ASP A 249 3.64 -12.43 26.34
C ASP A 249 4.43 -12.26 27.65
N GLY A 250 5.06 -11.08 27.83
CA GLY A 250 5.87 -10.74 29.00
C GLY A 250 7.24 -11.41 29.01
N GLN A 251 7.67 -12.04 27.91
CA GLN A 251 8.98 -12.70 27.82
C GLN A 251 10.05 -11.68 27.43
N LEU A 252 11.25 -11.82 28.03
CA LEU A 252 12.39 -10.97 27.68
C LEU A 252 12.83 -11.27 26.25
N GLU A 253 12.52 -10.36 25.35
CA GLU A 253 12.69 -10.55 23.91
C GLU A 253 14.04 -10.03 23.43
N PHE A 254 14.40 -8.82 23.86
CA PHE A 254 15.70 -8.21 23.57
C PHE A 254 16.29 -7.63 24.85
N TYR A 255 17.61 -7.72 24.99
CA TYR A 255 18.27 -7.07 26.10
C TYR A 255 19.68 -6.61 25.77
N LYS A 256 20.16 -5.67 26.58
CA LYS A 256 21.54 -5.26 26.68
C LYS A 256 21.84 -4.90 28.13
N GLU A 257 22.89 -5.48 28.68
CA GLU A 257 23.37 -5.14 30.02
C GLU A 257 24.31 -3.92 29.95
N ALA A 258 24.33 -3.12 31.01
CA ALA A 258 25.28 -2.01 31.14
C ALA A 258 26.73 -2.52 31.07
N GLY A 259 27.59 -1.81 30.33
CA GLY A 259 29.00 -2.21 30.14
C GLY A 259 29.22 -3.33 29.12
N SER A 260 28.15 -3.97 28.60
CA SER A 260 28.24 -4.86 27.43
C SER A 260 28.29 -4.02 26.15
N ASN A 261 29.06 -4.44 25.15
CA ASN A 261 29.01 -3.82 23.83
C ASN A 261 27.97 -4.45 22.90
N THR A 262 27.34 -5.54 23.32
CA THR A 262 26.44 -6.33 22.47
C THR A 262 25.05 -6.39 23.11
N ALA A 263 24.04 -6.10 22.29
CA ALA A 263 22.65 -6.42 22.58
C ALA A 263 22.28 -7.76 21.96
N TYR A 264 21.31 -8.45 22.56
CA TYR A 264 20.96 -9.82 22.23
C TYR A 264 19.45 -10.00 22.08
N ALA A 265 19.07 -10.90 21.17
CA ALA A 265 17.71 -11.42 21.01
C ALA A 265 17.67 -12.92 21.38
N PRO A 266 17.60 -13.27 22.69
CA PRO A 266 17.72 -14.65 23.15
C PRO A 266 16.61 -15.57 22.62
N LEU A 267 15.36 -15.09 22.49
CA LEU A 267 14.27 -15.90 21.95
C LEU A 267 14.50 -16.26 20.48
N SER A 268 15.06 -15.33 19.69
CA SER A 268 15.48 -15.60 18.31
C SER A 268 16.58 -16.65 18.24
N ARG A 269 17.60 -16.56 19.09
CA ARG A 269 18.66 -17.57 19.19
C ARG A 269 18.07 -18.95 19.48
N ASP A 270 17.13 -19.05 20.41
CA ASP A 270 16.54 -20.33 20.81
C ASP A 270 15.65 -20.93 19.72
N MET A 271 14.93 -20.10 18.96
CA MET A 271 14.19 -20.52 17.76
C MET A 271 15.10 -20.92 16.60
N PHE A 272 16.26 -20.27 16.47
CA PHE A 272 17.20 -20.43 15.37
C PHE A 272 18.60 -20.76 15.89
N PRO A 273 18.77 -21.92 16.53
CA PRO A 273 20.01 -22.25 17.19
C PRO A 273 21.15 -22.42 16.18
N SER A 274 22.32 -21.92 16.54
CA SER A 274 23.55 -22.20 15.83
C SER A 274 23.86 -23.70 15.87
N GLN A 275 24.34 -24.28 14.77
CA GLN A 275 24.73 -25.71 14.70
C GLN A 275 26.14 -25.96 15.28
N ILE A 276 26.70 -25.02 16.05
CA ILE A 276 28.02 -25.15 16.66
C ILE A 276 27.98 -26.20 17.78
N LEU A 277 28.89 -27.17 17.72
CA LEU A 277 28.95 -28.34 18.62
C LEU A 277 29.45 -28.03 20.04
N SER A 278 29.99 -26.83 20.29
CA SER A 278 30.51 -26.41 21.59
C SER A 278 29.58 -25.40 22.28
N THR A 279 29.21 -25.68 23.53
CA THR A 279 28.40 -24.77 24.36
C THR A 279 29.17 -23.55 24.87
N SER A 280 30.50 -23.51 24.68
CA SER A 280 31.35 -22.37 25.05
C SER A 280 31.60 -21.40 23.89
N SER A 281 31.03 -21.66 22.72
CA SER A 281 31.21 -20.85 21.51
C SER A 281 30.05 -19.87 21.33
N ASP A 282 30.28 -18.78 20.59
CA ASP A 282 29.23 -17.81 20.27
C ASP A 282 28.06 -18.48 19.53
N GLN A 283 26.86 -18.39 20.11
CA GLN A 283 25.63 -18.98 19.59
C GLN A 283 24.78 -17.96 18.82
N TYR A 284 25.23 -16.70 18.75
CA TYR A 284 24.50 -15.62 18.11
C TYR A 284 25.06 -15.32 16.71
N THR A 285 24.18 -14.87 15.83
CA THR A 285 24.53 -14.28 14.54
C THR A 285 24.59 -12.77 14.74
N ASN A 286 25.81 -12.22 14.75
CA ASN A 286 26.02 -10.80 15.01
C ASN A 286 26.12 -9.96 13.72
N LYS A 287 25.43 -8.83 13.68
CA LYS A 287 25.63 -7.77 12.68
C LYS A 287 25.71 -6.43 13.39
N ASN A 288 26.79 -5.69 13.18
CA ASN A 288 26.92 -4.34 13.72
C ASN A 288 26.14 -3.36 12.82
N ILE A 289 25.43 -2.43 13.45
CA ILE A 289 24.57 -1.46 12.78
C ILE A 289 24.96 -0.05 13.24
N GLN A 290 24.59 0.94 12.45
CA GLN A 290 24.94 2.33 12.70
C GLN A 290 23.70 3.20 12.50
N THR A 291 23.50 4.13 13.42
CA THR A 291 22.45 5.16 13.32
C THR A 291 23.00 6.48 13.80
N SER A 292 22.26 7.53 13.52
CA SER A 292 22.63 8.88 13.94
C SER A 292 21.68 9.29 15.06
N ALA A 293 22.04 8.95 16.30
CA ALA A 293 21.14 9.06 17.43
C ALA A 293 21.00 10.51 17.92
N SER A 294 19.81 10.89 18.40
CA SER A 294 19.56 12.16 19.08
C SER A 294 19.62 12.03 20.60
N SER A 295 19.56 10.82 21.14
CA SER A 295 19.71 10.49 22.56
C SER A 295 20.35 9.10 22.77
N ASN A 296 20.70 8.76 24.02
CA ASN A 296 21.10 7.38 24.37
C ASN A 296 19.93 6.40 24.18
N ASP A 297 18.70 6.80 24.50
CA ASP A 297 17.51 5.95 24.36
C ASP A 297 17.24 5.62 22.88
N ASP A 298 17.53 6.57 21.97
CA ASP A 298 17.37 6.37 20.53
C ASP A 298 18.25 5.23 19.99
N LEU A 299 19.46 5.03 20.56
CA LEU A 299 20.32 3.91 20.16
C LEU A 299 19.68 2.58 20.54
N TRP A 300 19.05 2.50 21.72
CA TRP A 300 18.35 1.31 22.16
C TRP A 300 17.07 1.07 21.34
N ASP A 301 16.25 2.10 21.15
CA ASP A 301 15.03 2.02 20.34
C ASP A 301 15.34 1.63 18.89
N TYR A 302 16.43 2.15 18.34
CA TYR A 302 16.93 1.73 17.04
C TYR A 302 17.33 0.25 17.05
N ALA A 303 18.10 -0.22 18.03
CA ALA A 303 18.45 -1.65 18.14
C ALA A 303 17.21 -2.55 18.21
N VAL A 304 16.22 -2.17 19.02
CA VAL A 304 14.93 -2.88 19.14
C VAL A 304 14.20 -2.87 17.80
N SER A 305 14.17 -1.76 17.07
CA SER A 305 13.56 -1.67 15.74
C SER A 305 14.22 -2.64 14.75
N GLN A 306 15.55 -2.72 14.77
CA GLN A 306 16.29 -3.58 13.85
C GLN A 306 16.15 -5.06 14.24
N PHE A 307 16.13 -5.40 15.53
CA PHE A 307 15.83 -6.77 15.95
C PHE A 307 14.41 -7.20 15.54
N LYS A 308 13.40 -6.33 15.66
CA LYS A 308 12.05 -6.64 15.16
C LYS A 308 12.03 -6.93 13.66
N LEU A 309 12.90 -6.26 12.89
CA LEU A 309 13.03 -6.45 11.44
C LEU A 309 13.93 -7.61 11.01
N TYR A 310 14.88 -8.06 11.83
CA TYR A 310 15.92 -9.00 11.34
C TYR A 310 16.25 -10.16 12.29
N ALA A 311 15.77 -10.14 13.53
CA ALA A 311 15.95 -11.25 14.47
C ALA A 311 14.95 -12.39 14.22
N TYR A 312 13.92 -12.18 13.41
CA TYR A 312 12.95 -13.22 13.06
C TYR A 312 12.75 -13.25 11.54
N PRO A 313 12.30 -14.39 10.96
CA PRO A 313 11.97 -14.48 9.56
C PRO A 313 11.01 -13.37 9.18
N GLN A 314 11.34 -12.63 8.14
CA GLN A 314 10.44 -11.64 7.59
C GLN A 314 9.28 -12.39 6.94
N MET A 315 8.11 -12.25 7.57
CA MET A 315 6.86 -12.79 7.07
C MET A 315 6.26 -11.77 6.11
N THR A 316 6.37 -12.01 4.81
CA THR A 316 5.57 -11.29 3.83
C THR A 316 4.34 -12.13 3.53
N TYR A 317 3.19 -11.51 3.55
CA TYR A 317 2.00 -12.12 2.98
C TYR A 317 1.73 -11.43 1.66
N GLU A 318 0.95 -12.08 0.81
CA GLU A 318 0.44 -11.51 -0.43
C GLU A 318 -0.99 -11.98 -0.59
N VAL A 319 -1.88 -11.03 -0.84
CA VAL A 319 -3.29 -11.27 -1.10
C VAL A 319 -3.61 -10.61 -2.42
N ILE A 320 -4.00 -11.41 -3.40
CA ILE A 320 -4.50 -10.94 -4.69
C ILE A 320 -6.00 -11.19 -4.72
N VAL A 321 -6.77 -10.12 -4.94
CA VAL A 321 -8.23 -10.19 -5.07
C VAL A 321 -8.68 -9.55 -6.36
N SER A 322 -9.74 -10.11 -6.95
CA SER A 322 -10.45 -9.39 -8.02
C SER A 322 -11.16 -8.17 -7.43
N VAL A 323 -11.10 -7.03 -8.10
CA VAL A 323 -11.75 -5.81 -7.59
C VAL A 323 -13.25 -6.00 -7.42
N ASN A 324 -13.91 -6.80 -8.25
CA ASN A 324 -15.34 -7.08 -8.11
C ASN A 324 -15.70 -7.79 -6.81
N ALA A 325 -14.83 -8.67 -6.31
CA ALA A 325 -15.02 -9.30 -4.99
C ALA A 325 -14.87 -8.29 -3.85
N VAL A 326 -14.07 -7.24 -4.06
CA VAL A 326 -13.87 -6.13 -3.11
C VAL A 326 -15.03 -5.13 -3.18
N THR A 327 -15.42 -4.63 -4.35
CA THR A 327 -16.58 -3.70 -4.48
C THR A 327 -17.88 -4.33 -4.00
N SER A 328 -18.07 -5.64 -4.24
CA SER A 328 -19.23 -6.36 -3.70
C SER A 328 -19.21 -6.44 -2.16
N ALA A 329 -18.03 -6.49 -1.54
CA ALA A 329 -17.87 -6.47 -0.08
C ALA A 329 -18.12 -5.08 0.52
N LEU A 330 -17.72 -4.03 -0.21
CA LEU A 330 -17.75 -2.65 0.24
C LEU A 330 -19.14 -2.01 0.16
N GLY A 331 -19.95 -2.43 -0.82
CA GLY A 331 -21.23 -1.80 -1.15
C GLY A 331 -21.09 -0.35 -1.65
N ASN A 332 -22.14 0.17 -2.31
CA ASN A 332 -22.29 1.60 -2.68
C ASN A 332 -21.08 2.24 -3.40
N ASP A 333 -20.64 1.67 -4.53
CA ASP A 333 -19.57 2.22 -5.40
C ASP A 333 -18.23 2.54 -4.71
N LYS A 334 -18.06 2.17 -3.44
CA LYS A 334 -16.83 2.37 -2.69
C LYS A 334 -15.74 1.49 -3.28
N LYS A 335 -14.59 2.08 -3.56
CA LYS A 335 -13.39 1.39 -4.05
C LYS A 335 -12.26 1.54 -3.04
N LEU A 336 -11.33 0.59 -3.03
CA LEU A 336 -10.04 0.78 -2.38
C LEU A 336 -9.13 1.55 -3.35
N ASN A 337 -8.34 2.47 -2.80
CA ASN A 337 -7.32 3.21 -3.54
C ASN A 337 -5.92 2.68 -3.20
N ILE A 338 -4.94 3.00 -4.04
CA ILE A 338 -3.52 2.70 -3.78
C ILE A 338 -3.12 3.27 -2.42
N GLY A 339 -2.42 2.47 -1.60
CA GLY A 339 -2.01 2.85 -0.25
C GLY A 339 -3.06 2.69 0.85
N ASP A 340 -4.33 2.41 0.53
CA ASP A 340 -5.35 2.12 1.54
C ASP A 340 -4.97 0.90 2.39
N THR A 341 -5.23 0.98 3.71
CA THR A 341 -4.99 -0.12 4.65
C THR A 341 -6.31 -0.67 5.16
N ILE A 342 -6.49 -1.99 5.06
CA ILE A 342 -7.68 -2.74 5.46
C ILE A 342 -7.33 -3.86 6.45
N ILE A 343 -8.35 -4.52 7.00
CA ILE A 343 -8.17 -5.77 7.74
C ILE A 343 -8.49 -6.96 6.84
N VAL A 344 -7.63 -7.98 6.89
CA VAL A 344 -7.86 -9.30 6.27
C VAL A 344 -7.98 -10.34 7.38
N GLN A 345 -8.99 -11.20 7.30
CA GLN A 345 -9.22 -12.28 8.25
C GLN A 345 -9.29 -13.62 7.54
N ASP A 346 -8.52 -14.58 8.04
CA ASP A 346 -8.57 -15.99 7.64
C ASP A 346 -8.60 -16.87 8.88
N SER A 347 -9.80 -17.32 9.27
CA SER A 347 -9.98 -18.23 10.40
C SER A 347 -9.43 -19.64 10.16
N THR A 348 -8.99 -19.96 8.95
CA THR A 348 -8.55 -21.31 8.55
C THR A 348 -7.04 -21.42 8.36
N PHE A 349 -6.35 -20.30 8.23
CA PHE A 349 -4.90 -20.23 8.14
C PHE A 349 -4.26 -20.57 9.49
N ASP A 350 -3.45 -21.64 9.52
CA ASP A 350 -2.82 -22.18 10.74
C ASP A 350 -3.78 -22.29 11.94
N LYS A 351 -4.73 -23.23 11.85
CA LYS A 351 -5.79 -23.43 12.85
C LYS A 351 -5.27 -23.61 14.29
N SER A 352 -4.02 -24.03 14.46
CA SER A 352 -3.35 -24.17 15.77
C SER A 352 -3.30 -22.85 16.53
N ASP A 353 -3.17 -21.74 15.82
CA ASP A 353 -2.95 -20.39 16.38
C ASP A 353 -4.23 -19.52 16.38
N GLY A 354 -5.40 -20.13 16.16
CA GLY A 354 -6.69 -19.42 16.16
C GLY A 354 -6.98 -18.61 14.89
N GLY A 355 -6.29 -18.90 13.78
CA GLY A 355 -6.44 -18.21 12.51
C GLY A 355 -5.43 -17.07 12.30
N LEU A 356 -5.65 -16.28 11.26
CA LEU A 356 -4.81 -15.18 10.85
C LEU A 356 -5.64 -13.90 10.70
N ILE A 357 -5.23 -12.85 11.40
CA ILE A 357 -5.75 -11.49 11.20
C ILE A 357 -4.56 -10.62 10.78
N LEU A 358 -4.69 -9.97 9.63
CA LEU A 358 -3.66 -9.11 9.08
C LEU A 358 -4.19 -7.69 8.89
N SER A 359 -3.37 -6.70 9.21
CA SER A 359 -3.49 -5.36 8.64
C SER A 359 -2.81 -5.37 7.27
N ALA A 360 -3.54 -5.17 6.19
CA ALA A 360 -3.04 -5.32 4.81
C ALA A 360 -3.14 -4.00 4.05
N ARG A 361 -2.11 -3.63 3.29
CA ARG A 361 -2.06 -2.36 2.57
C ARG A 361 -2.04 -2.57 1.06
N VAL A 362 -2.87 -1.82 0.32
CA VAL A 362 -2.91 -1.87 -1.15
C VAL A 362 -1.58 -1.39 -1.70
N SER A 363 -0.77 -2.30 -2.23
CA SER A 363 0.55 -2.01 -2.79
C SER A 363 0.53 -1.86 -4.30
N GLU A 364 -0.37 -2.59 -4.94
CA GLU A 364 -0.58 -2.52 -6.39
C GLU A 364 -2.06 -2.63 -6.74
N GLN A 365 -2.41 -2.02 -7.86
CA GLN A 365 -3.77 -2.05 -8.38
C GLN A 365 -3.74 -2.14 -9.90
N GLU A 366 -4.42 -3.13 -10.46
CA GLU A 366 -4.63 -3.32 -11.90
C GLU A 366 -6.10 -2.99 -12.23
N ILE A 367 -6.32 -2.05 -13.16
CA ILE A 367 -7.65 -1.62 -13.59
C ILE A 367 -7.75 -1.67 -15.11
N SER A 368 -8.73 -2.40 -15.60
CA SER A 368 -9.20 -2.34 -16.98
C SER A 368 -10.52 -1.56 -17.04
N PHE A 369 -10.53 -0.50 -17.83
CA PHE A 369 -11.72 0.30 -18.12
C PHE A 369 -12.65 -0.40 -19.11
N THR A 370 -12.12 -1.26 -19.99
CA THR A 370 -12.93 -2.00 -20.98
C THR A 370 -13.43 -3.35 -20.45
N ASN A 371 -12.73 -3.95 -19.49
CA ASN A 371 -13.12 -5.22 -18.87
C ASN A 371 -12.85 -5.26 -17.35
N PRO A 372 -13.78 -4.73 -16.52
CA PRO A 372 -13.62 -4.70 -15.06
C PRO A 372 -13.47 -6.07 -14.39
N LEU A 373 -13.76 -7.18 -15.08
CA LEU A 373 -13.50 -8.54 -14.56
C LEU A 373 -12.01 -8.82 -14.39
N ASN A 374 -11.14 -8.11 -15.12
CA ASN A 374 -9.69 -8.27 -15.07
C ASN A 374 -9.03 -7.51 -13.91
N ASN A 375 -9.77 -6.63 -13.23
CA ASN A 375 -9.22 -5.76 -12.22
C ASN A 375 -8.71 -6.55 -11.01
N LYS A 376 -7.53 -6.21 -10.51
CA LYS A 376 -6.89 -6.86 -9.36
C LYS A 376 -6.37 -5.83 -8.35
N ILE A 377 -6.30 -6.27 -7.10
CA ILE A 377 -5.60 -5.55 -6.03
C ILE A 377 -4.61 -6.53 -5.39
N THR A 378 -3.37 -6.07 -5.24
CA THR A 378 -2.33 -6.76 -4.47
C THR A 378 -2.13 -6.01 -3.16
N PHE A 379 -2.15 -6.75 -2.06
CA PHE A 379 -1.83 -6.20 -0.74
C PHE A 379 -0.43 -6.64 -0.28
N THR A 380 0.28 -5.77 0.45
CA THR A 380 1.54 -6.05 1.17
C THR A 380 1.54 -5.44 2.58
N ASN A 381 2.69 -5.48 3.25
CA ASN A 381 2.94 -4.93 4.59
C ASN A 381 1.98 -5.47 5.67
N PHE A 382 2.00 -6.78 5.82
CA PHE A 382 1.07 -7.48 6.70
C PHE A 382 1.63 -7.57 8.12
N VAL A 383 1.07 -6.78 9.02
CA VAL A 383 1.27 -7.00 10.46
C VAL A 383 0.30 -8.10 10.89
N ARG A 384 0.83 -9.27 11.29
CA ARG A 384 0.03 -10.27 12.01
C ARG A 384 -0.41 -9.62 13.31
N LEU A 385 -1.70 -9.32 13.41
CA LEU A 385 -2.27 -8.91 14.69
C LEU A 385 -2.25 -10.17 15.55
N LYS A 386 -1.54 -10.14 16.68
CA LYS A 386 -1.50 -11.29 17.58
C LYS A 386 -2.93 -11.70 17.91
N SER A 387 -3.19 -12.99 17.76
CA SER A 387 -4.44 -13.64 18.14
C SER A 387 -4.60 -13.72 19.67
N ASP A 388 -3.70 -13.10 20.43
CA ASP A 388 -3.86 -12.85 21.86
C ASP A 388 -4.86 -11.70 22.04
N ILE A 389 -6.13 -12.04 21.83
CA ILE A 389 -7.22 -11.29 22.39
C ILE A 389 -7.03 -11.40 23.91
N SER A 390 -6.37 -10.43 24.54
CA SER A 390 -6.47 -10.28 25.98
C SER A 390 -7.96 -10.26 26.30
N ALA A 391 -8.40 -11.00 27.33
CA ALA A 391 -9.81 -11.12 27.66
C ALA A 391 -10.51 -9.75 27.84
N ASP A 392 -9.72 -8.71 28.14
CA ASP A 392 -10.13 -7.30 28.25
C ASP A 392 -10.42 -6.64 26.88
N LEU A 393 -9.68 -6.98 25.83
CA LEU A 393 -9.87 -6.44 24.49
C LEU A 393 -11.06 -7.08 23.78
N TYR A 394 -11.40 -8.35 24.04
CA TYR A 394 -12.63 -8.96 23.51
C TYR A 394 -13.87 -8.23 24.02
N GLY A 395 -13.89 -7.88 25.32
CA GLY A 395 -14.99 -7.12 25.92
C GLY A 395 -15.14 -5.74 25.29
N ARG A 396 -14.03 -5.00 25.15
CA ARG A 396 -14.05 -3.65 24.55
C ARG A 396 -14.31 -3.66 23.05
N MET A 397 -13.85 -4.69 22.34
CA MET A 397 -14.10 -4.85 20.91
C MET A 397 -15.53 -5.33 20.65
N LYS A 398 -16.08 -6.19 21.51
CA LYS A 398 -17.51 -6.54 21.52
C LYS A 398 -18.37 -5.31 21.81
N ASP A 399 -18.00 -4.47 22.78
CA ASP A 399 -18.74 -3.23 23.07
C ASP A 399 -18.68 -2.22 21.91
N LEU A 400 -17.53 -2.10 21.23
CA LEU A 400 -17.36 -1.21 20.07
C LEU A 400 -18.04 -1.74 18.80
N VAL A 401 -18.02 -3.06 18.60
CA VAL A 401 -18.76 -3.73 17.52
C VAL A 401 -20.24 -3.61 17.82
N ASP A 402 -20.69 -3.83 19.05
CA ASP A 402 -22.10 -3.76 19.41
C ASP A 402 -22.63 -2.30 19.29
N GLN A 403 -21.82 -1.28 19.63
CA GLN A 403 -22.21 0.13 19.45
C GLN A 403 -22.28 0.59 17.99
N ASN A 404 -21.55 -0.04 17.08
CA ASN A 404 -21.46 0.37 15.67
C ASN A 404 -22.15 -0.60 14.69
N THR A 405 -22.66 -1.74 15.18
CA THR A 405 -23.37 -2.72 14.35
C THR A 405 -24.81 -2.24 14.14
N PRO A 406 -25.22 -1.93 12.89
CA PRO A 406 -26.58 -1.51 12.61
C PRO A 406 -27.56 -2.68 12.74
N TYR A 407 -28.79 -2.38 13.15
CA TYR A 407 -29.88 -3.33 13.10
C TYR A 407 -30.31 -3.60 11.65
N LYS A 408 -30.44 -4.86 11.28
CA LYS A 408 -30.99 -5.30 9.99
C LYS A 408 -32.47 -5.59 10.14
N THR A 409 -33.29 -5.07 9.23
CA THR A 409 -34.72 -5.39 9.16
C THR A 409 -34.97 -6.37 8.01
N GLU A 410 -35.77 -7.39 8.27
CA GLU A 410 -36.25 -8.33 7.25
C GLU A 410 -37.79 -8.37 7.25
N VAL A 411 -38.36 -8.60 6.07
CA VAL A 411 -39.81 -8.75 5.89
C VAL A 411 -40.08 -10.14 5.33
N GLU A 412 -40.66 -11.00 6.17
CA GLU A 412 -41.15 -12.30 5.77
C GLU A 412 -42.57 -12.18 5.23
N THR A 413 -42.88 -12.97 4.20
CA THR A 413 -44.21 -12.99 3.58
C THR A 413 -44.74 -14.40 3.53
N THR A 414 -46.03 -14.61 3.83
CA THR A 414 -46.61 -15.96 3.74
C THR A 414 -46.88 -16.39 2.30
N ASN A 415 -47.18 -15.46 1.39
CA ASN A 415 -47.57 -15.74 0.01
C ASN A 415 -46.88 -14.82 -1.02
N GLY A 416 -45.67 -14.32 -0.73
CA GLY A 416 -44.94 -13.42 -1.61
C GLY A 416 -45.47 -11.97 -1.61
N LEU A 417 -44.84 -11.13 -2.44
CA LEU A 417 -45.15 -9.69 -2.57
C LEU A 417 -45.87 -9.32 -3.88
N GLN A 418 -46.17 -10.31 -4.73
CA GLN A 418 -46.76 -10.08 -6.05
C GLN A 418 -48.04 -10.89 -6.23
N PHE A 419 -49.13 -10.22 -6.59
CA PHE A 419 -50.42 -10.84 -6.89
C PHE A 419 -50.86 -10.49 -8.31
N LYS A 420 -51.53 -11.44 -8.98
CA LYS A 420 -52.13 -11.22 -10.30
C LYS A 420 -53.64 -11.02 -10.17
N ASN A 421 -54.20 -10.15 -11.01
CA ASN A 421 -55.66 -9.95 -11.17
C ASN A 421 -56.40 -9.42 -9.93
N GLY A 422 -55.73 -8.63 -9.07
CA GLY A 422 -56.38 -7.99 -7.91
C GLY A 422 -56.91 -8.95 -6.85
N LYS A 423 -56.49 -10.22 -6.87
CA LYS A 423 -56.91 -11.27 -5.94
C LYS A 423 -55.68 -11.88 -5.27
N GLY A 424 -55.72 -12.01 -3.94
CA GLY A 424 -54.66 -12.60 -3.14
C GLY A 424 -54.50 -11.91 -1.78
N SER A 425 -53.91 -12.62 -0.82
CA SER A 425 -53.57 -12.09 0.50
C SER A 425 -52.25 -12.72 0.96
N THR A 426 -51.41 -11.92 1.62
CA THR A 426 -50.17 -12.34 2.26
C THR A 426 -50.11 -11.68 3.64
N THR A 427 -49.52 -12.35 4.61
CA THR A 427 -49.18 -11.74 5.89
C THR A 427 -47.73 -11.30 5.81
N LEU A 428 -47.48 -10.02 6.11
CA LEU A 428 -46.13 -9.48 6.24
C LEU A 428 -45.73 -9.56 7.71
N THR A 429 -44.58 -10.15 7.99
CA THR A 429 -43.98 -10.19 9.33
C THR A 429 -42.65 -9.46 9.27
N ALA A 430 -42.54 -8.34 9.97
CA ALA A 430 -41.27 -7.65 10.12
C ALA A 430 -40.48 -8.29 11.26
N ARG A 431 -39.18 -8.51 11.03
CA ARG A 431 -38.23 -8.97 12.04
C ARG A 431 -37.03 -8.05 12.07
N ILE A 432 -36.46 -7.84 13.26
CA ILE A 432 -35.24 -7.06 13.42
C ILE A 432 -34.16 -7.97 13.97
N TYR A 433 -32.97 -7.88 13.42
CA TYR A 433 -31.79 -8.62 13.86
C TYR A 433 -30.68 -7.63 14.16
N PHE A 434 -29.88 -7.92 15.18
CA PHE A 434 -28.68 -7.18 15.45
C PHE A 434 -27.55 -7.69 14.54
N GLY A 435 -27.09 -6.86 13.60
CA GLY A 435 -26.09 -7.25 12.62
C GLY A 435 -26.49 -8.48 11.80
N SER A 436 -25.67 -9.54 11.87
CA SER A 436 -25.91 -10.82 11.18
C SER A 436 -26.45 -11.93 12.09
N ASP A 437 -26.95 -11.59 13.28
CA ASP A 437 -27.50 -12.58 14.21
C ASP A 437 -28.69 -13.32 13.59
N ALA A 438 -28.75 -14.63 13.84
CA ALA A 438 -29.85 -15.49 13.40
C ALA A 438 -31.05 -15.47 14.36
N ILE A 439 -30.89 -14.84 15.54
CA ILE A 439 -31.92 -14.73 16.56
C ILE A 439 -32.52 -13.32 16.48
N GLU A 440 -33.84 -13.27 16.36
CA GLU A 440 -34.56 -12.00 16.29
C GLU A 440 -34.33 -11.17 17.56
N THR A 441 -33.99 -9.91 17.36
CA THR A 441 -33.88 -8.89 18.40
C THR A 441 -35.24 -8.25 18.63
N LYS A 442 -35.57 -8.03 19.90
CA LYS A 442 -36.83 -7.40 20.29
C LYS A 442 -36.84 -5.92 19.87
N ALA A 443 -37.66 -5.58 18.88
CA ALA A 443 -37.90 -4.19 18.52
C ALA A 443 -38.80 -3.48 19.55
N ASP A 444 -38.60 -2.16 19.72
CA ASP A 444 -39.47 -1.34 20.57
C ASP A 444 -40.88 -1.20 19.99
N SER A 445 -41.00 -1.10 18.66
CA SER A 445 -42.28 -1.14 17.95
C SER A 445 -42.08 -1.45 16.47
N TYR A 446 -43.14 -1.95 15.82
CA TYR A 446 -43.26 -2.06 14.38
C TYR A 446 -44.45 -1.24 13.90
N SER A 447 -44.29 -0.50 12.80
CA SER A 447 -45.40 0.15 12.12
C SER A 447 -45.31 -0.09 10.62
N TRP A 448 -46.48 -0.28 10.02
CA TRP A 448 -46.64 -0.41 8.57
C TRP A 448 -47.49 0.76 8.12
N THR A 449 -47.07 1.47 7.08
CA THR A 449 -47.88 2.54 6.50
C THR A 449 -48.23 2.20 5.06
N LYS A 450 -49.42 2.58 4.62
CA LYS A 450 -49.83 2.53 3.22
C LYS A 450 -50.11 3.94 2.74
N ASP A 451 -49.45 4.36 1.67
CA ASP A 451 -49.59 5.69 1.08
C ASP A 451 -49.37 6.83 2.10
N GLY A 452 -48.46 6.63 3.06
CA GLY A 452 -48.14 7.60 4.11
C GLY A 452 -49.12 7.65 5.30
N THR A 453 -50.13 6.77 5.34
CA THR A 453 -51.07 6.64 6.46
C THR A 453 -50.77 5.35 7.24
N LEU A 454 -50.73 5.45 8.58
CA LEU A 454 -50.49 4.33 9.51
C LEU A 454 -51.60 3.27 9.45
#